data_AF-A0AAD3RL90-F1
#
_entry.id   AF-A0AAD3RL90-F1
#
_cell.length_a   1.000
_cell.length_b   1.000
_cell.length_c   1.000
_cell.angle_alpha   90.00
_cell.angle_beta   90.00
_cell.angle_gamma   90.00
#
_symmetry.space_group_name_H-M   'P 1'
#
loop_
_entity.id
_entity.type
_entity.pdbx_description
1 polymer ?
#
loop_
_entity_poly.entity_id
_entity_poly.type
_entity_poly.pdbx_seq_one_letter_code
_entity_poly.pdbx_strand_id
1 'polypeptide(L)'
;LSFAATTPVLADKKKYPNFFRTVPSDNAVNPAVVKFLNYYNWSRVGTLTQDVQRFSEVRNDLTNELEKADIQIADTESFSNDPCVNVKKLKDNDVRIIIGQFDENLASKVFCCAYNLNMFGSKYQWIIPGWYQGNWWEQANTTNCTTKKLLTAMEGYISVDFEPLSARQIKGISGRTPKEYEREYSRELQQKGVEASKFHGFAYDGIWVIAKTLTRVMELLRIKQRQNTYHNFTVDDREVGKMVLDVMNETNFYGVTHRPTQGCWSGAG
;
A
#
# COMPACT_ATOMS: atom_id res chain seq x y z
N LEU A 1 -2.03 6.60 15.81
CA LEU A 1 -1.21 5.63 15.05
C LEU A 1 -2.13 4.55 14.49
N SER A 2 -2.19 4.38 13.17
CA SER A 2 -2.99 3.34 12.50
C SER A 2 -2.11 2.26 11.90
N PHE A 3 -2.60 1.02 11.82
CA PHE A 3 -1.87 -0.11 11.21
C PHE A 3 -2.59 -0.69 9.98
N ALA A 4 -3.76 -0.16 9.62
CA ALA A 4 -4.59 -0.70 8.53
C ALA A 4 -5.16 0.38 7.58
N ALA A 5 -4.91 1.67 7.84
CA ALA A 5 -5.40 2.75 6.98
C ALA A 5 -4.41 3.03 5.82
N THR A 6 -4.69 2.45 4.64
CA THR A 6 -3.80 2.53 3.46
C THR A 6 -4.16 3.66 2.48
N THR A 7 -5.32 4.32 2.65
CA THR A 7 -5.79 5.36 1.72
C THR A 7 -4.75 6.49 1.55
N PRO A 8 -4.50 6.97 0.31
CA PRO A 8 -3.56 8.07 0.06
C PRO A 8 -3.98 9.42 0.66
N VAL A 9 -5.28 9.66 0.84
CA VAL A 9 -5.83 10.94 1.32
C VAL A 9 -5.27 11.34 2.69
N LEU A 10 -4.89 10.35 3.52
CA LEU A 10 -4.33 10.58 4.86
C LEU A 10 -2.86 11.07 4.85
N ALA A 11 -2.23 11.18 3.68
CA ALA A 11 -0.90 11.75 3.53
C ALA A 11 -0.87 13.29 3.66
N ASP A 12 -2.01 13.97 3.50
CA ASP A 12 -2.09 15.43 3.65
C ASP A 12 -1.85 15.86 5.11
N LYS A 13 -0.61 16.24 5.41
CA LYS A 13 -0.20 16.71 6.75
C LYS A 13 -0.79 18.06 7.15
N LYS A 14 -1.32 18.84 6.21
CA LYS A 14 -2.04 20.08 6.54
C LYS A 14 -3.42 19.74 7.13
N LYS A 15 -4.08 18.70 6.61
CA LYS A 15 -5.38 18.21 7.11
C LYS A 15 -5.23 17.26 8.30
N TYR A 16 -4.19 16.42 8.29
CA TYR A 16 -3.99 15.35 9.27
C TYR A 16 -2.60 15.43 9.96
N PRO A 17 -2.30 16.53 10.68
CA PRO A 17 -0.96 16.78 11.24
C PRO A 17 -0.53 15.73 12.28
N ASN A 18 -1.50 15.17 13.03
CA ASN A 18 -1.25 14.21 14.11
C ASN A 18 -1.45 12.74 13.66
N PHE A 19 -1.64 12.50 12.35
CA PHE A 19 -1.88 11.16 11.83
C PHE A 19 -0.57 10.48 11.44
N PHE A 20 -0.42 9.25 11.92
CA PHE A 20 0.69 8.36 11.62
C PHE A 20 0.19 6.95 11.36
N ARG A 21 0.89 6.22 10.49
CA ARG A 21 0.60 4.82 10.19
C ARG A 21 1.86 3.99 10.05
N THR A 22 1.76 2.70 10.39
CA THR A 22 2.82 1.71 10.19
C THR A 22 2.72 1.00 8.84
N VAL A 23 1.50 0.83 8.31
CA VAL A 23 1.25 0.23 7.00
C VAL A 23 1.57 1.21 5.86
N PRO A 24 2.13 0.73 4.72
CA PRO A 24 2.30 1.55 3.53
C PRO A 24 0.99 2.15 2.99
N SER A 25 1.11 3.26 2.29
CA SER A 25 0.02 3.83 1.49
C SER A 25 -0.22 2.99 0.24
N ASP A 26 -1.42 3.09 -0.33
CA ASP A 26 -1.67 2.56 -1.68
C ASP A 26 -0.74 3.21 -2.73
N ASN A 27 -0.31 4.47 -2.57
CA ASN A 27 0.69 5.10 -3.46
C ASN A 27 2.08 4.44 -3.41
N ALA A 28 2.40 3.68 -2.36
CA ALA A 28 3.73 3.08 -2.22
C ALA A 28 4.03 2.04 -3.32
N VAL A 29 3.01 1.58 -4.06
CA VAL A 29 3.17 0.65 -5.18
C VAL A 29 3.70 1.33 -6.44
N ASN A 30 3.43 2.63 -6.64
CA ASN A 30 3.75 3.33 -7.89
C ASN A 30 5.25 3.35 -8.20
N PRO A 31 6.15 3.70 -7.25
CA PRO A 31 7.59 3.64 -7.50
C PRO A 31 8.09 2.22 -7.86
N ALA A 32 7.45 1.17 -7.32
CA ALA A 32 7.79 -0.21 -7.66
C ALA A 32 7.34 -0.56 -9.09
N VAL A 33 6.14 -0.15 -9.49
CA VAL A 33 5.64 -0.30 -10.86
C VAL A 33 6.56 0.41 -11.85
N VAL A 34 6.92 1.67 -11.61
CA VAL A 34 7.81 2.42 -12.51
C VAL A 34 9.18 1.75 -12.64
N LYS A 35 9.79 1.30 -11.54
CA LYS A 35 11.05 0.54 -11.59
C LYS A 35 10.93 -0.76 -12.37
N PHE A 36 9.80 -1.46 -12.23
CA PHE A 36 9.50 -2.66 -12.98
C PHE A 36 9.39 -2.38 -14.48
N LEU A 37 8.67 -1.34 -14.89
CA LEU A 37 8.56 -0.92 -16.29
C LEU A 37 9.94 -0.60 -16.90
N ASN A 38 10.77 0.15 -16.17
CA ASN A 38 12.13 0.48 -16.59
C ASN A 38 13.01 -0.75 -16.75
N TYR A 39 12.90 -1.74 -15.84
CA TYR A 39 13.67 -2.97 -15.95
C TYR A 39 13.39 -3.75 -17.26
N TYR A 40 12.14 -3.74 -17.72
CA TYR A 40 11.73 -4.38 -18.98
C TYR A 40 11.76 -3.45 -20.20
N ASN A 41 12.24 -2.21 -20.05
CA ASN A 41 12.25 -1.17 -21.09
C ASN A 41 10.85 -0.89 -21.68
N TRP A 42 9.81 -0.90 -20.84
CA TRP A 42 8.45 -0.53 -21.26
C TRP A 42 8.22 0.96 -21.07
N SER A 43 8.26 1.71 -22.16
CA SER A 43 8.15 3.18 -22.17
C SER A 43 6.79 3.71 -22.61
N ARG A 44 5.82 2.84 -22.92
CA ARG A 44 4.47 3.22 -23.34
C ARG A 44 3.40 2.38 -22.63
N VAL A 45 2.59 3.03 -21.79
CA VAL A 45 1.57 2.37 -20.96
C VAL A 45 0.21 3.04 -21.12
N GLY A 46 -0.88 2.33 -20.81
CA GLY A 46 -2.19 2.95 -20.61
C GLY A 46 -2.72 2.67 -19.22
N THR A 47 -3.56 3.57 -18.72
CA THR A 47 -4.13 3.47 -17.37
C THR A 47 -5.63 3.26 -17.44
N LEU A 48 -6.16 2.33 -16.65
CA LEU A 48 -7.59 2.08 -16.51
C LEU A 48 -8.00 2.19 -15.04
N THR A 49 -8.81 3.20 -14.70
CA THR A 49 -9.10 3.53 -13.30
C THR A 49 -10.61 3.56 -13.04
N GLN A 50 -11.05 2.94 -11.94
CA GLN A 50 -12.42 3.09 -11.45
C GLN A 50 -12.62 4.48 -10.85
N ASP A 51 -13.76 5.12 -11.14
CA ASP A 51 -14.11 6.48 -10.69
C ASP A 51 -14.47 6.55 -9.19
N VAL A 52 -13.52 6.20 -8.34
CA VAL A 52 -13.60 6.33 -6.88
C VAL A 52 -12.40 7.12 -6.40
N GLN A 53 -12.61 8.01 -5.41
CA GLN A 53 -11.59 8.93 -4.91
C GLN A 53 -10.28 8.20 -4.57
N ARG A 54 -10.36 7.07 -3.85
CA ARG A 54 -9.19 6.27 -3.47
C ARG A 54 -8.31 5.91 -4.68
N PHE A 55 -8.90 5.42 -5.77
CA PHE A 55 -8.15 5.03 -6.97
C PHE A 55 -7.69 6.24 -7.78
N SER A 56 -8.48 7.32 -7.82
CA SER A 56 -8.09 8.57 -8.48
C SER A 56 -6.82 9.17 -7.89
N GLU A 57 -6.66 9.14 -6.56
CA GLU A 57 -5.43 9.61 -5.89
C GLU A 57 -4.20 8.76 -6.28
N VAL A 58 -4.35 7.43 -6.33
CA VAL A 58 -3.26 6.53 -6.75
C VAL A 58 -2.90 6.76 -8.22
N ARG A 59 -3.88 6.99 -9.10
CA ARG A 59 -3.64 7.34 -10.51
C ARG A 59 -2.88 8.66 -10.64
N ASN A 60 -3.27 9.70 -9.89
CA ASN A 60 -2.60 10.99 -9.94
C ASN A 60 -1.12 10.88 -9.53
N ASP A 61 -0.83 10.13 -8.46
CA ASP A 61 0.53 9.83 -8.03
C ASP A 61 1.30 9.03 -9.10
N LEU A 62 0.66 8.03 -9.71
CA LEU A 62 1.25 7.22 -10.78
C LEU A 62 1.62 8.08 -12.00
N THR A 63 0.75 9.01 -12.42
CA THR A 63 1.05 9.93 -13.53
C THR A 63 2.33 10.70 -13.27
N ASN A 64 2.50 11.26 -12.06
CA ASN A 64 3.71 11.99 -11.69
C ASN A 64 4.96 11.08 -11.69
N GLU A 65 4.85 9.84 -11.20
CA GLU A 65 5.98 8.91 -11.17
C GLU A 65 6.37 8.42 -12.58
N LEU A 66 5.39 8.23 -13.47
CA LEU A 66 5.64 7.87 -14.88
C LEU A 66 6.32 9.02 -15.64
N GLU A 67 5.85 10.25 -15.44
CA GLU A 67 6.46 11.45 -16.04
C GLU A 67 7.92 11.64 -15.61
N LYS A 68 8.23 11.48 -14.31
CA LYS A 68 9.61 11.54 -13.80
C LYS A 68 10.54 10.48 -14.39
N ALA A 69 9.98 9.39 -14.91
CA ALA A 69 10.72 8.28 -15.50
C ALA A 69 10.70 8.30 -17.03
N ASP A 70 10.20 9.37 -17.66
CA ASP A 70 10.06 9.51 -19.12
C ASP A 70 9.26 8.36 -19.77
N ILE A 71 8.27 7.82 -19.04
CA ILE A 71 7.35 6.78 -19.55
C ILE A 71 6.09 7.46 -20.08
N GLN A 72 5.80 7.26 -21.37
CA GLN A 72 4.63 7.83 -22.02
C GLN A 72 3.33 7.14 -21.58
N ILE A 73 2.35 7.93 -21.19
CA ILE A 73 0.96 7.48 -21.06
C ILE A 73 0.29 7.61 -22.43
N ALA A 74 0.03 6.47 -23.06
CA ALA A 74 -0.61 6.36 -24.37
C ALA A 74 -2.09 6.74 -24.34
N ASP A 75 -2.77 6.35 -23.27
CA ASP A 75 -4.19 6.58 -23.08
C ASP A 75 -4.54 6.49 -21.59
N THR A 76 -5.53 7.27 -21.18
CA THR A 76 -6.02 7.32 -19.80
C THR A 76 -7.52 7.19 -19.83
N GLU A 77 -8.02 6.07 -19.31
CA GLU A 77 -9.44 5.78 -19.31
C GLU A 77 -9.93 5.57 -17.88
N SER A 78 -11.13 6.08 -17.62
CA SER A 78 -11.80 5.91 -16.34
C SER A 78 -13.25 5.49 -16.50
N PHE A 79 -13.76 4.70 -15.55
CA PHE A 79 -15.08 4.11 -15.63
C PHE A 79 -15.75 4.00 -14.26
N SER A 80 -17.07 4.16 -14.22
CA SER A 80 -17.83 4.02 -12.98
C SER A 80 -18.42 2.61 -12.80
N ASN A 81 -19.03 2.04 -13.85
CA ASN A 81 -19.77 0.77 -13.78
C ASN A 81 -19.44 -0.22 -14.90
N ASP A 82 -19.59 0.20 -16.17
CA ASP A 82 -19.30 -0.63 -17.34
C ASP A 82 -17.93 -0.27 -17.93
N PRO A 83 -16.92 -1.15 -17.83
CA PRO A 83 -15.58 -0.87 -18.35
C PRO A 83 -15.43 -1.14 -19.85
N CYS A 84 -16.39 -1.79 -20.52
CA CYS A 84 -16.17 -2.32 -21.87
C CYS A 84 -15.84 -1.23 -22.91
N VAL A 85 -16.49 -0.07 -22.84
CA VAL A 85 -16.21 1.06 -23.75
C VAL A 85 -14.79 1.58 -23.54
N ASN A 86 -14.37 1.73 -22.30
CA ASN A 86 -13.04 2.19 -21.91
C ASN A 86 -11.94 1.20 -22.30
N VAL A 87 -12.15 -0.10 -22.03
CA VAL A 87 -11.24 -1.18 -22.46
C VAL A 87 -11.12 -1.20 -23.99
N LYS A 88 -12.23 -0.97 -24.72
CA LYS A 88 -12.19 -0.88 -26.17
C LYS A 88 -11.34 0.31 -26.66
N LYS A 89 -11.43 1.48 -26.03
CA LYS A 89 -10.57 2.62 -26.43
C LYS A 89 -9.09 2.33 -26.22
N LEU A 90 -8.71 1.69 -25.11
CA LEU A 90 -7.32 1.24 -24.89
C LEU A 90 -6.85 0.30 -26.03
N LYS A 91 -7.72 -0.59 -26.50
CA LYS A 91 -7.43 -1.45 -27.66
C LYS A 91 -7.29 -0.64 -28.95
N ASP A 92 -8.22 0.26 -29.21
CA ASP A 92 -8.26 1.06 -30.44
C ASP A 92 -7.03 2.00 -30.51
N ASN A 93 -6.49 2.42 -29.37
CA ASN A 93 -5.23 3.17 -29.22
C ASN A 93 -3.96 2.30 -29.13
N ASP A 94 -4.07 1.01 -29.44
CA ASP A 94 -2.98 0.03 -29.45
C ASP A 94 -2.19 -0.02 -28.13
N VAL A 95 -2.87 0.06 -26.98
CA VAL A 95 -2.23 -0.06 -25.67
C VAL A 95 -1.96 -1.54 -25.35
N ARG A 96 -0.68 -1.86 -25.07
CA ARG A 96 -0.21 -3.23 -24.80
C ARG A 96 0.13 -3.49 -23.33
N ILE A 97 0.58 -2.46 -22.61
CA ILE A 97 0.85 -2.51 -21.17
C ILE A 97 -0.24 -1.71 -20.46
N ILE A 98 -1.09 -2.37 -19.68
CA ILE A 98 -2.23 -1.74 -19.00
C ILE A 98 -2.02 -1.78 -17.49
N ILE A 99 -2.05 -0.61 -16.86
CA ILE A 99 -2.04 -0.47 -15.40
C ILE A 99 -3.47 -0.21 -14.94
N GLY A 100 -4.06 -1.19 -14.25
CA GLY A 100 -5.43 -1.17 -13.77
C GLY A 100 -5.53 -0.77 -12.30
N GLN A 101 -6.52 0.05 -11.96
CA GLN A 101 -6.85 0.46 -10.59
C GLN A 101 -8.36 0.41 -10.39
N PHE A 102 -8.87 -0.72 -9.91
CA PHE A 102 -10.28 -0.98 -9.69
C PHE A 102 -10.43 -2.00 -8.56
N ASP A 103 -11.66 -2.18 -8.08
CA ASP A 103 -11.97 -3.19 -7.08
C ASP A 103 -12.17 -4.60 -7.66
N GLU A 104 -12.24 -5.57 -6.77
CA GLU A 104 -12.40 -7.00 -7.07
C GLU A 104 -13.67 -7.27 -7.90
N ASN A 105 -14.77 -6.59 -7.59
CA ASN A 105 -16.04 -6.78 -8.28
C ASN A 105 -15.94 -6.34 -9.75
N LEU A 106 -15.34 -5.17 -9.99
CA LEU A 106 -15.17 -4.62 -11.33
C LEU A 106 -14.05 -5.30 -12.12
N ALA A 107 -13.06 -5.91 -11.46
CA ALA A 107 -12.02 -6.68 -12.12
C ALA A 107 -12.60 -7.79 -13.02
N SER A 108 -13.60 -8.52 -12.51
CA SER A 108 -14.28 -9.58 -13.28
C SER A 108 -14.92 -9.05 -14.58
N LYS A 109 -15.53 -7.86 -14.53
CA LYS A 109 -16.12 -7.19 -15.70
C LYS A 109 -15.04 -6.73 -16.68
N VAL A 110 -13.97 -6.10 -16.19
CA VAL A 110 -12.83 -5.62 -17.01
C VAL A 110 -12.25 -6.77 -17.81
N PHE A 111 -11.90 -7.88 -17.15
CA PHE A 111 -11.31 -9.03 -17.83
C PHE A 111 -12.30 -9.75 -18.75
N CYS A 112 -13.60 -9.72 -18.46
CA CYS A 112 -14.59 -10.22 -19.41
C CYS A 112 -14.63 -9.38 -20.71
N CYS A 113 -14.60 -8.05 -20.59
CA CYS A 113 -14.49 -7.15 -21.73
C CYS A 113 -13.18 -7.41 -22.50
N ALA A 114 -12.06 -7.55 -21.78
CA ALA A 114 -10.74 -7.85 -22.36
C ALA A 114 -10.74 -9.17 -23.13
N TYR A 115 -11.39 -10.23 -22.61
CA TYR A 115 -11.56 -11.50 -23.30
C TYR A 115 -12.27 -11.31 -24.65
N ASN A 116 -13.44 -10.67 -24.64
CA ASN A 116 -14.24 -10.47 -25.85
C ASN A 116 -13.53 -9.58 -26.88
N LEU A 117 -12.61 -8.74 -26.43
CA LEU A 117 -11.79 -7.87 -27.26
C LEU A 117 -10.44 -8.50 -27.65
N ASN A 118 -10.14 -9.73 -27.25
CA ASN A 118 -8.84 -10.39 -27.45
C ASN A 118 -7.65 -9.57 -26.91
N MET A 119 -7.81 -8.96 -25.73
CA MET A 119 -6.79 -8.19 -25.01
C MET A 119 -6.07 -9.03 -23.93
N PHE A 120 -5.59 -10.21 -24.33
CA PHE A 120 -4.88 -11.16 -23.46
C PHE A 120 -3.83 -11.94 -24.26
N GLY A 121 -3.05 -12.78 -23.57
CA GLY A 121 -1.99 -13.58 -24.16
C GLY A 121 -0.70 -12.80 -24.39
N SER A 122 0.20 -13.33 -25.23
CA SER A 122 1.59 -12.85 -25.34
C SER A 122 1.80 -11.41 -25.84
N LYS A 123 0.73 -10.72 -26.26
CA LYS A 123 0.77 -9.34 -26.75
C LYS A 123 0.34 -8.30 -25.72
N TYR A 124 -0.19 -8.71 -24.58
CA TYR A 124 -0.71 -7.79 -23.57
C TYR A 124 -0.17 -8.14 -22.19
N GLN A 125 0.15 -7.11 -21.42
CA GLN A 125 0.47 -7.25 -20.00
C GLN A 125 -0.48 -6.41 -19.17
N TRP A 126 -1.13 -7.05 -18.21
CA TRP A 126 -1.94 -6.39 -17.19
C TRP A 126 -1.14 -6.28 -15.90
N ILE A 127 -1.13 -5.09 -15.31
CA ILE A 127 -0.60 -4.82 -13.96
C ILE A 127 -1.78 -4.32 -13.13
N ILE A 128 -2.17 -5.06 -12.10
CA ILE A 128 -3.33 -4.75 -11.25
C ILE A 128 -2.98 -4.86 -9.76
N PRO A 129 -3.84 -4.39 -8.84
CA PRO A 129 -3.56 -4.50 -7.42
C PRO A 129 -3.58 -5.96 -6.94
N GLY A 130 -2.68 -6.30 -6.00
CA GLY A 130 -2.52 -7.66 -5.46
C GLY A 130 -3.26 -7.94 -4.15
N TRP A 131 -4.12 -7.01 -3.70
CA TRP A 131 -4.83 -7.13 -2.42
C TRP A 131 -6.19 -7.83 -2.52
N TYR A 132 -6.57 -8.35 -3.69
CA TYR A 132 -7.81 -9.12 -3.87
C TYR A 132 -7.78 -10.42 -3.06
N GLN A 133 -8.96 -10.91 -2.69
CA GLN A 133 -9.07 -12.17 -1.97
C GLN A 133 -8.74 -13.37 -2.86
N GLY A 134 -8.39 -14.48 -2.24
CA GLY A 134 -8.22 -15.75 -2.95
C GLY A 134 -9.50 -16.12 -3.70
N ASN A 135 -9.36 -16.63 -4.92
CA ASN A 135 -10.46 -17.05 -5.78
C ASN A 135 -11.48 -15.96 -6.13
N TRP A 136 -11.07 -14.68 -6.15
CA TRP A 136 -11.94 -13.57 -6.54
C TRP A 136 -12.67 -13.75 -7.88
N TRP A 137 -12.07 -14.52 -8.80
CA TRP A 137 -12.66 -14.87 -10.10
C TRP A 137 -13.92 -15.76 -9.99
N GLU A 138 -14.23 -16.35 -8.84
CA GLU A 138 -15.48 -17.09 -8.61
C GLU A 138 -16.71 -16.17 -8.61
N GLN A 139 -16.52 -14.87 -8.37
CA GLN A 139 -17.58 -13.86 -8.51
C GLN A 139 -17.99 -13.62 -9.98
N ALA A 140 -17.32 -14.27 -10.96
CA ALA A 140 -17.65 -14.21 -12.37
C ALA A 140 -19.13 -14.47 -12.69
N ASN A 141 -19.81 -15.28 -11.86
CA ASN A 141 -21.23 -15.61 -12.04
C ASN A 141 -22.18 -14.40 -11.91
N THR A 142 -21.71 -13.28 -11.35
CA THR A 142 -22.46 -12.01 -11.31
C THR A 142 -22.32 -11.20 -12.61
N THR A 143 -21.44 -11.64 -13.51
CA THR A 143 -21.24 -11.08 -14.84
C THR A 143 -21.74 -12.07 -15.89
N ASN A 144 -22.12 -11.62 -17.08
CA ASN A 144 -22.45 -12.51 -18.21
C ASN A 144 -21.21 -13.22 -18.79
N CYS A 145 -20.21 -13.53 -17.95
CA CYS A 145 -18.94 -14.15 -18.30
C CYS A 145 -18.78 -15.50 -17.59
N THR A 146 -18.26 -16.48 -18.31
CA THR A 146 -17.92 -17.77 -17.69
C THR A 146 -16.55 -17.69 -17.02
N THR A 147 -16.35 -18.44 -15.92
CA THR A 147 -15.05 -18.54 -15.23
C THR A 147 -13.92 -18.89 -16.19
N LYS A 148 -14.16 -19.77 -17.17
CA LYS A 148 -13.17 -20.14 -18.20
C LYS A 148 -12.69 -18.93 -19.01
N LYS A 149 -13.59 -18.04 -19.43
CA LYS A 149 -13.21 -16.81 -20.15
C LYS A 149 -12.37 -15.89 -19.28
N LEU A 150 -12.79 -15.70 -18.03
CA LEU A 150 -12.09 -14.86 -17.07
C LEU A 150 -10.66 -15.36 -16.81
N LEU A 151 -10.51 -16.65 -16.48
CA LEU A 151 -9.21 -17.29 -16.25
C LEU A 151 -8.29 -17.17 -17.49
N THR A 152 -8.85 -17.34 -18.69
CA THR A 152 -8.07 -17.19 -19.93
C THR A 152 -7.56 -15.75 -20.12
N ALA A 153 -8.39 -14.75 -19.84
CA ALA A 153 -8.02 -13.35 -20.05
C ALA A 153 -7.09 -12.79 -18.99
N MET A 154 -7.19 -13.28 -17.75
CA MET A 154 -6.33 -12.84 -16.65
C MET A 154 -4.98 -13.58 -16.61
N GLU A 155 -4.84 -14.71 -17.32
CA GLU A 155 -3.61 -15.51 -17.33
C GLU A 155 -2.36 -14.63 -17.53
N GLY A 156 -1.41 -14.70 -16.59
CA GLY A 156 -0.14 -13.97 -16.65
C GLY A 156 -0.19 -12.49 -16.23
N TYR A 157 -1.28 -12.01 -15.61
CA TYR A 157 -1.29 -10.67 -15.03
C TYR A 157 -0.25 -10.54 -13.90
N ILE A 158 0.27 -9.32 -13.71
CA ILE A 158 1.17 -8.98 -12.62
C ILE A 158 0.37 -8.28 -11.54
N SER A 159 0.52 -8.75 -10.31
CA SER A 159 -0.11 -8.17 -9.13
C SER A 159 0.91 -7.41 -8.29
N VAL A 160 0.51 -6.27 -7.72
CA VAL A 160 1.38 -5.47 -6.84
C VAL A 160 0.70 -5.23 -5.50
N ASP A 161 1.36 -5.64 -4.42
CA ASP A 161 0.96 -5.41 -3.02
C ASP A 161 2.21 -5.18 -2.15
N PHE A 162 2.03 -4.86 -0.88
CA PHE A 162 3.11 -4.76 0.10
C PHE A 162 3.44 -6.14 0.71
N GLU A 163 4.67 -6.28 1.21
CA GLU A 163 5.12 -7.48 1.92
C GLU A 163 4.61 -7.45 3.39
N PRO A 164 3.83 -8.45 3.87
CA PRO A 164 3.31 -8.45 5.24
C PRO A 164 4.38 -8.62 6.33
N LEU A 165 5.49 -9.31 6.02
CA LEU A 165 6.62 -9.57 6.91
C LEU A 165 7.92 -9.50 6.13
N SER A 166 9.01 -9.11 6.80
CA SER A 166 10.32 -9.08 6.15
C SER A 166 10.83 -10.47 5.78
N ALA A 167 11.27 -10.66 4.55
CA ALA A 167 12.05 -11.84 4.15
C ALA A 167 13.39 -11.98 4.91
N ARG A 168 13.94 -10.88 5.45
CA ARG A 168 15.25 -10.88 6.13
C ARG A 168 15.15 -11.52 7.51
N GLN A 169 16.01 -12.50 7.78
CA GLN A 169 16.04 -13.21 9.06
C GLN A 169 16.95 -12.54 10.10
N ILE A 170 16.76 -11.24 10.29
CA ILE A 170 17.51 -10.42 11.25
C ILE A 170 16.66 -10.24 12.50
N LYS A 171 17.27 -10.35 13.68
CA LYS A 171 16.59 -10.10 14.95
C LYS A 171 16.30 -8.61 15.11
N GLY A 172 15.02 -8.27 15.25
CA GLY A 172 14.56 -6.91 15.47
C GLY A 172 14.63 -6.47 16.93
N ILE A 173 13.96 -5.35 17.23
CA ILE A 173 13.83 -4.76 18.57
C ILE A 173 13.33 -5.73 19.64
N SER A 174 12.50 -6.71 19.25
CA SER A 174 11.93 -7.71 20.14
C SER A 174 12.85 -8.89 20.42
N GLY A 175 14.04 -8.92 19.81
CA GLY A 175 14.97 -10.05 19.85
C GLY A 175 14.55 -11.25 18.97
N ARG A 176 13.44 -11.14 18.23
CA ARG A 176 12.91 -12.17 17.33
C ARG A 176 13.21 -11.84 15.87
N THR A 177 13.40 -12.88 15.07
CA THR A 177 13.33 -12.81 13.60
C THR A 177 11.87 -12.81 13.13
N PRO A 178 11.55 -12.33 11.91
CA PRO A 178 10.20 -12.41 11.35
C PRO A 178 9.63 -13.83 11.34
N LYS A 179 10.46 -14.84 11.04
CA LYS A 179 10.05 -16.25 11.02
C LYS A 179 9.77 -16.82 12.41
N GLU A 180 10.53 -16.44 13.43
CA GLU A 180 10.23 -16.82 14.81
C GLU A 180 8.91 -16.21 15.27
N TYR A 181 8.69 -14.93 14.96
CA TYR A 181 7.43 -14.24 15.23
C TYR A 181 6.23 -14.89 14.52
N GLU A 182 6.35 -15.20 13.22
CA GLU A 182 5.29 -15.83 12.43
C GLU A 182 4.87 -17.20 12.99
N ARG A 183 5.84 -18.01 13.45
CA ARG A 183 5.57 -19.29 14.10
C ARG A 183 4.78 -19.13 15.40
N GLU A 184 5.16 -18.16 16.23
CA GLU A 184 4.48 -17.85 17.49
C GLU A 184 3.05 -17.35 17.23
N TYR A 185 2.89 -16.43 16.28
CA TYR A 185 1.59 -15.92 15.86
C TYR A 185 0.67 -17.03 15.34
N SER A 186 1.18 -17.90 14.46
CA SER A 186 0.40 -19.01 13.88
C SER A 186 -0.07 -20.01 14.94
N ARG A 187 0.78 -20.29 15.94
CA ARG A 187 0.42 -21.14 17.07
C ARG A 187 -0.73 -20.53 17.89
N GLU A 188 -0.67 -19.24 18.17
CA GLU A 188 -1.73 -18.53 18.89
C GLU A 188 -3.05 -18.50 18.12
N LEU A 189 -3.01 -18.29 16.80
CA LEU A 189 -4.21 -18.35 15.94
C LEU A 189 -4.88 -19.72 16.02
N GLN A 190 -4.09 -20.79 15.92
CA GLN A 190 -4.60 -22.16 15.94
C GLN A 190 -5.26 -22.51 17.28
N GLN A 191 -4.69 -22.03 18.39
CA GLN A 191 -5.28 -22.21 19.71
C GLN A 191 -6.60 -21.46 19.90
N LYS A 192 -6.74 -20.30 19.25
CA LYS A 192 -7.92 -19.43 19.35
C LYS A 192 -8.97 -19.68 18.28
N GLY A 193 -8.66 -20.49 17.26
CA GLY A 193 -9.56 -20.79 16.15
C GLY A 193 -9.90 -19.56 15.30
N VAL A 194 -8.95 -18.65 15.11
CA VAL A 194 -9.14 -17.39 14.36
C VAL A 194 -8.24 -17.35 13.12
N GLU A 195 -8.71 -16.66 12.07
CA GLU A 195 -7.98 -16.51 10.82
C GLU A 195 -6.85 -15.49 10.91
N ALA A 196 -5.84 -15.68 10.06
CA ALA A 196 -4.70 -14.76 9.97
C ALA A 196 -5.09 -13.46 9.25
N SER A 197 -4.64 -12.33 9.79
CA SER A 197 -4.80 -11.01 9.13
C SER A 197 -3.47 -10.54 8.57
N LYS A 198 -3.42 -10.14 7.29
CA LYS A 198 -2.18 -9.61 6.68
C LYS A 198 -1.59 -8.36 7.35
N PHE A 199 -2.32 -7.74 8.28
CA PHE A 199 -1.88 -6.55 9.01
C PHE A 199 -1.20 -6.85 10.36
N HIS A 200 -1.07 -8.13 10.76
CA HIS A 200 -0.60 -8.52 12.09
C HIS A 200 0.81 -7.98 12.42
N GLY A 201 1.74 -8.01 11.46
CA GLY A 201 3.09 -7.49 11.62
C GLY A 201 3.12 -5.97 11.85
N PHE A 202 2.29 -5.21 11.11
CA PHE A 202 2.20 -3.75 11.24
C PHE A 202 1.60 -3.31 12.58
N ALA A 203 0.66 -4.08 13.13
CA ALA A 203 0.13 -3.86 14.46
C ALA A 203 1.20 -4.14 15.53
N TYR A 204 1.94 -5.25 15.39
CA TYR A 204 3.03 -5.62 16.28
C TYR A 204 4.12 -4.54 16.35
N ASP A 205 4.61 -4.08 15.19
CA ASP A 205 5.61 -3.02 15.13
C ASP A 205 5.05 -1.67 15.64
N GLY A 206 3.75 -1.42 15.46
CA GLY A 206 3.08 -0.22 15.98
C GLY A 206 3.14 -0.10 17.50
N ILE A 207 3.01 -1.21 18.25
CA ILE A 207 3.17 -1.20 19.71
C ILE A 207 4.61 -0.87 20.10
N TRP A 208 5.60 -1.40 19.38
CA TRP A 208 7.01 -1.06 19.61
C TRP A 208 7.32 0.41 19.32
N VAL A 209 6.72 1.00 18.28
CA VAL A 209 6.82 2.44 18.01
C VAL A 209 6.28 3.26 19.18
N ILE A 210 5.09 2.91 19.70
CA ILE A 210 4.49 3.60 20.85
C ILE A 210 5.41 3.48 22.09
N ALA A 211 5.88 2.27 22.40
CA ALA A 211 6.73 2.03 23.55
C ALA A 211 8.05 2.82 23.47
N LYS A 212 8.71 2.84 22.30
CA LYS A 212 9.94 3.62 22.07
C LYS A 212 9.72 5.12 22.17
N THR A 213 8.63 5.61 21.57
CA THR A 213 8.26 7.03 21.60
C THR A 213 8.05 7.48 23.04
N LEU A 214 7.19 6.78 23.80
CA LEU A 214 6.89 7.14 25.19
C LEU A 214 8.13 7.07 26.08
N THR A 215 8.97 6.04 25.90
CA THR A 215 10.24 5.92 26.65
C THR A 215 11.14 7.14 26.41
N ARG A 216 11.30 7.56 25.16
CA ARG A 216 12.15 8.69 24.81
C ARG A 216 11.56 10.02 25.30
N VAL A 217 10.24 10.22 25.16
CA VAL A 217 9.57 11.41 25.69
C VAL A 217 9.71 11.51 27.20
N MET A 218 9.53 10.41 27.94
CA MET A 218 9.73 10.38 29.40
C MET A 218 11.17 10.73 29.80
N GLU A 219 12.17 10.27 29.04
CA GLU A 219 13.57 10.64 29.26
C GLU A 219 13.82 12.14 29.06
N LEU A 220 13.32 12.70 27.96
CA LEU A 220 13.43 14.13 27.66
C LEU A 220 12.75 14.99 28.72
N LEU A 221 11.56 14.59 29.19
CA LEU A 221 10.85 15.27 30.26
C LEU A 221 11.64 15.27 31.58
N ARG A 222 12.26 14.14 31.94
CA ARG A 222 13.11 14.04 33.14
C ARG A 222 14.33 14.95 33.07
N ILE A 223 14.97 15.04 31.90
CA ILE A 223 16.11 15.94 31.69
C ILE A 223 15.67 17.40 31.85
N LYS A 224 14.54 17.77 31.25
CA LYS A 224 14.00 19.13 31.30
C LYS A 224 13.59 19.55 32.71
N GLN A 225 12.96 18.65 33.46
CA GLN A 225 12.63 18.87 34.88
C GLN A 225 13.89 19.09 35.73
N ARG A 226 14.95 18.31 35.51
CA ARG A 226 16.23 18.48 36.24
C ARG A 226 16.92 19.81 35.92
N GLN A 227 16.84 20.28 34.67
CA GLN A 227 17.42 21.57 34.29
C GLN A 227 16.66 22.76 34.89
N ASN A 228 15.34 22.63 35.06
CA ASN A 228 14.47 23.69 35.57
C ASN A 228 14.15 23.56 37.07
N THR A 229 14.95 22.82 37.84
CA THR A 229 14.71 22.51 39.27
C THR A 229 14.50 23.75 40.16
N TYR A 230 14.99 24.93 39.75
CA TYR A 230 14.88 26.19 40.51
C TYR A 230 13.61 27.00 40.21
N HIS A 231 12.78 26.58 39.26
CA HIS A 231 11.51 27.23 38.93
C HIS A 231 10.39 26.19 39.04
N ASN A 232 9.22 26.58 39.55
CA ASN A 232 8.00 25.74 39.54
C ASN A 232 7.58 25.50 38.07
N PHE A 233 8.28 24.61 37.40
CA PHE A 233 8.17 24.36 35.97
C PHE A 233 7.12 23.28 35.74
N THR A 234 5.95 23.71 35.28
CA THR A 234 4.90 22.82 34.80
C THR A 234 5.04 22.73 33.28
N VAL A 235 5.18 21.51 32.75
CA VAL A 235 5.21 21.28 31.29
C VAL A 235 3.78 21.34 30.78
N ASP A 236 3.52 22.18 29.78
CA ASP A 236 2.22 22.28 29.11
C ASP A 236 1.94 21.02 28.26
N ASP A 237 0.70 20.55 28.27
CA ASP A 237 0.26 19.37 27.52
C ASP A 237 0.49 19.54 26.01
N ARG A 238 0.41 20.78 25.49
CA ARG A 238 0.73 21.05 24.08
C ARG A 238 2.20 20.84 23.78
N GLU A 239 3.07 21.15 24.73
CA GLU A 239 4.52 20.95 24.60
C GLU A 239 4.87 19.45 24.62
N VAL A 240 4.21 18.68 25.51
CA VAL A 240 4.30 17.21 25.50
C VAL A 240 3.80 16.65 24.18
N GLY A 241 2.67 17.14 23.68
CA GLY A 241 2.11 16.75 22.38
C GLY A 241 3.12 16.95 21.25
N LYS A 242 3.78 18.13 21.19
CA LYS A 242 4.82 18.40 20.21
C LYS A 242 6.03 17.47 20.36
N MET A 243 6.50 17.23 21.59
CA MET A 243 7.59 16.27 21.84
C MET A 243 7.25 14.87 21.35
N VAL A 244 6.00 14.40 21.54
CA VAL A 244 5.55 13.11 21.02
C VAL A 244 5.62 13.10 19.50
N LEU A 245 5.11 14.13 18.81
CA LEU A 245 5.15 14.20 17.34
C LEU A 245 6.59 14.19 16.81
N ASP A 246 7.47 14.98 17.41
CA ASP A 246 8.89 15.09 17.02
C ASP A 246 9.60 13.74 17.19
N VAL A 247 9.45 13.10 18.36
CA VAL A 247 10.04 11.77 18.64
C VAL A 247 9.47 10.68 17.74
N MET A 248 8.17 10.71 17.44
CA MET A 248 7.56 9.75 16.51
C MET A 248 8.18 9.88 15.11
N ASN A 249 8.46 11.10 14.65
CA ASN A 249 9.06 11.36 13.35
C ASN A 249 10.52 10.87 13.25
N GLU A 250 11.24 10.85 14.38
CA GLU A 250 12.62 10.38 14.47
C GLU A 250 12.76 8.88 14.79
N THR A 251 11.66 8.20 15.10
CA THR A 251 11.70 6.80 15.56
C THR A 251 12.13 5.88 14.43
N ASN A 252 13.20 5.11 14.68
CA ASN A 252 13.77 4.14 13.75
C ASN A 252 14.31 2.92 14.51
N PHE A 253 13.88 1.72 14.12
CA PHE A 253 14.44 0.45 14.60
C PHE A 253 14.14 -0.65 13.56
N TYR A 254 14.65 -1.88 13.76
CA TYR A 254 14.23 -3.02 12.95
C TYR A 254 13.05 -3.74 13.60
N GLY A 255 11.90 -3.76 12.94
CA GLY A 255 10.72 -4.54 13.32
C GLY A 255 10.60 -5.86 12.55
N VAL A 256 9.42 -6.48 12.61
CA VAL A 256 9.12 -7.72 11.85
C VAL A 256 8.72 -7.42 10.40
N THR A 257 8.29 -6.18 10.09
CA THR A 257 7.89 -5.73 8.76
C THR A 257 9.00 -4.99 7.98
N HIS A 258 10.25 -5.04 8.47
CA HIS A 258 11.43 -4.22 8.12
C HIS A 258 11.63 -3.00 9.03
N ARG A 259 12.51 -2.06 8.64
CA ARG A 259 12.66 -0.79 9.35
C ARG A 259 11.38 0.02 9.13
N PRO A 260 10.66 0.44 10.19
CA PRO A 260 9.79 1.59 10.10
C PRO A 260 10.71 2.81 9.90
N THR A 261 11.19 3.04 8.68
CA THR A 261 12.05 4.21 8.40
C THR A 261 11.55 5.02 7.24
N GLN A 262 11.35 6.30 7.55
CA GLN A 262 11.30 7.47 6.69
C GLN A 262 10.20 7.48 5.61
N GLY A 263 10.03 6.45 4.78
CA GLY A 263 9.01 6.46 3.70
C GLY A 263 7.55 6.42 4.16
N CYS A 264 7.25 5.87 5.36
CA CYS A 264 5.91 5.96 5.96
C CYS A 264 5.66 7.28 6.71
N TRP A 265 6.70 8.10 6.89
CA TRP A 265 6.73 9.26 7.79
C TRP A 265 7.04 10.58 7.05
N SER A 266 7.73 10.53 5.91
CA SER A 266 7.98 11.64 5.01
C SER A 266 6.89 11.71 3.94
N GLY A 267 5.81 12.42 4.25
CA GLY A 267 5.08 13.12 3.21
C GLY A 267 6.00 14.19 2.63
N ALA A 268 6.10 14.22 1.31
CA ALA A 268 6.70 15.24 0.46
C ALA A 268 7.12 16.53 1.19
N GLY A 269 8.44 16.75 1.27
CA GLY A 269 9.02 18.09 1.23
C GLY A 269 9.24 18.49 -0.22
#